data_AF-A0A2E9AGM1-F1
#
_entry.id   AF-A0A2E9AGM1-F1
#
_cell.length_a   1.000
_cell.length_b   1.000
_cell.length_c   1.000
_cell.angle_alpha   90.00
_cell.angle_beta   90.00
_cell.angle_gamma   90.00
#
_symmetry.space_group_name_H-M   'P 1'
#
loop_
_entity.id
_entity.type
_entity.pdbx_description
1 polymer ?
#
loop_
_entity_poly.entity_id
_entity_poly.type
_entity_poly.pdbx_seq_one_letter_code
_entity_poly.pdbx_strand_id
1 'polypeptide(L)'
;MSIFDNEVFVDAPGFDTLSHPVKSYLDKFPWRSFSRYVFVLSGKIRDADEAVFTVLKSRGDAAQITVVRSKSDALTKAARDDVAADIATTLGIRKRELVLLSSRTGDGIEKLRARLFD
;
A
#
# COMPACT_ATOMS: atom_id res chain seq x y z
N MET A 1 -7.34 12.21 10.15
CA MET A 1 -7.58 12.77 8.80
C MET A 1 -6.77 14.05 8.69
N SER A 2 -6.15 14.27 7.54
CA SER A 2 -5.29 15.41 7.25
C SER A 2 -5.70 16.00 5.91
N ILE A 3 -5.56 17.32 5.73
CA ILE A 3 -5.89 18.01 4.47
C ILE A 3 -4.61 18.59 3.87
N PHE A 4 -4.37 18.36 2.59
CA PHE A 4 -3.22 18.90 1.85
C PHE A 4 -3.60 19.08 0.38
N ASP A 5 -3.35 20.25 -0.22
CA ASP A 5 -3.66 20.55 -1.64
C ASP A 5 -5.08 20.13 -2.08
N ASN A 6 -6.10 20.49 -1.28
CA ASN A 6 -7.52 20.12 -1.48
C ASN A 6 -7.80 18.60 -1.43
N GLU A 7 -6.84 17.79 -1.01
CA GLU A 7 -6.97 16.34 -0.87
C GLU A 7 -7.05 15.95 0.60
N VAL A 8 -7.83 14.89 0.87
CA VAL A 8 -8.10 14.41 2.22
C VAL A 8 -7.42 13.07 2.43
N PHE A 9 -6.43 13.06 3.32
CA PHE A 9 -5.71 11.85 3.71
C PHE A 9 -6.35 11.25 4.95
N VAL A 10 -6.79 10.01 4.84
CA VAL A 10 -7.38 9.25 5.95
C VAL A 10 -6.43 8.14 6.33
N ASP A 11 -6.00 8.15 7.60
CA ASP A 11 -5.26 7.03 8.17
C ASP A 11 -6.25 5.90 8.46
N ALA A 12 -6.06 4.77 7.78
CA ALA A 12 -6.91 3.61 7.92
C ALA A 12 -6.42 2.75 9.09
N PRO A 13 -7.33 2.15 9.89
CA PRO A 13 -6.89 1.22 10.93
C PRO A 13 -6.11 0.07 10.31
N GLY A 14 -5.08 -0.41 11.02
CA GLY A 14 -4.36 -1.60 10.62
C GLY A 14 -5.28 -2.83 10.60
N PHE A 15 -5.29 -3.54 9.49
CA PHE A 15 -6.03 -4.79 9.34
C PHE A 15 -5.25 -5.97 9.93
N ASP A 16 -5.98 -7.04 10.24
CA ASP A 16 -5.43 -8.25 10.86
C ASP A 16 -4.80 -7.99 12.24
N THR A 17 -5.47 -7.14 13.01
CA THR A 17 -5.13 -6.86 14.41
C THR A 17 -6.20 -7.47 15.32
N LEU A 18 -5.91 -7.60 16.62
CA LEU A 18 -6.92 -8.08 17.60
C LEU A 18 -8.21 -7.24 17.55
N SER A 19 -8.08 -5.92 17.38
CA SER A 19 -9.22 -5.00 17.28
C SER A 19 -9.87 -4.97 15.90
N HIS A 20 -9.13 -5.33 14.85
CA HIS A 20 -9.63 -5.35 13.47
C HIS A 20 -9.24 -6.65 12.75
N PRO A 21 -9.88 -7.79 13.11
CA PRO A 21 -9.65 -9.06 12.43
C PRO A 21 -9.92 -8.92 10.93
N VAL A 22 -9.11 -9.56 10.08
CA VAL A 22 -9.15 -9.36 8.62
C VAL A 22 -10.56 -9.54 8.05
N LYS A 23 -11.31 -10.55 8.49
CA LYS A 23 -12.70 -10.77 8.03
C LYS A 23 -13.60 -9.57 8.30
N SER A 24 -13.63 -9.09 9.55
CA SER A 24 -14.42 -7.93 9.94
C SER A 24 -13.98 -6.66 9.22
N TYR A 25 -12.68 -6.52 8.96
CA TYR A 25 -12.12 -5.39 8.21
C TYR A 25 -12.62 -5.40 6.76
N LEU A 26 -12.52 -6.54 6.06
CA LEU A 26 -13.00 -6.70 4.69
C LEU A 26 -14.48 -6.39 4.54
N ASP A 27 -15.28 -6.78 5.53
CA ASP A 27 -16.73 -6.58 5.50
C ASP A 27 -17.16 -5.16 5.83
N LYS A 28 -16.47 -4.48 6.76
CA LYS A 28 -16.91 -3.19 7.31
C LYS A 28 -16.17 -1.98 6.77
N PHE A 29 -14.97 -2.16 6.21
CA PHE A 29 -14.20 -1.03 5.72
C PHE A 29 -14.94 -0.37 4.53
N PRO A 30 -15.06 0.98 4.50
CA PRO A 30 -15.87 1.67 3.51
C PRO A 30 -15.12 1.84 2.18
N TRP A 31 -14.92 0.74 1.45
CA TRP A 31 -14.15 0.66 0.20
C TRP A 31 -14.64 1.57 -0.95
N ARG A 32 -15.81 2.18 -0.84
CA ARG A 32 -16.35 3.09 -1.86
C ARG A 32 -16.27 4.55 -1.48
N SER A 33 -15.82 4.86 -0.26
CA SER A 33 -15.71 6.23 0.23
C SER A 33 -14.39 6.90 -0.14
N PHE A 34 -13.48 6.18 -0.81
CA PHE A 34 -12.16 6.67 -1.18
C PHE A 34 -11.98 6.62 -2.69
N SER A 35 -11.38 7.68 -3.24
CA SER A 35 -11.03 7.79 -4.66
C SER A 35 -9.73 7.09 -5.02
N ARG A 36 -8.80 6.97 -4.05
CA ARG A 36 -7.49 6.33 -4.21
C ARG A 36 -7.08 5.62 -2.92
N TYR A 37 -6.22 4.62 -3.07
CA TYR A 37 -5.70 3.80 -2.00
C TYR A 37 -4.17 3.77 -2.01
N VAL A 38 -3.58 3.95 -0.84
CA VAL A 38 -2.15 3.68 -0.61
C VAL A 38 -2.04 2.39 0.18
N PHE A 39 -1.66 1.30 -0.49
CA PHE A 39 -1.52 -0.01 0.15
C PHE A 39 -0.09 -0.16 0.69
N VAL A 40 0.08 0.09 2.00
CA VAL A 40 1.39 0.14 2.64
C VAL A 40 1.77 -1.21 3.25
N LEU A 41 2.84 -1.80 2.73
CA LEU A 41 3.52 -2.98 3.25
C LEU A 41 4.74 -2.57 4.07
N SER A 42 5.00 -3.24 5.19
CA SER A 42 6.15 -2.98 6.07
C SER A 42 7.07 -4.17 6.30
N GLY A 43 6.70 -5.36 5.78
CA GLY A 43 7.38 -6.62 5.98
C GLY A 43 7.31 -7.53 4.75
N LYS A 44 7.41 -8.84 5.00
CA LYS A 44 6.97 -9.87 4.05
C LYS A 44 5.46 -9.77 3.89
N ILE A 45 4.95 -10.16 2.72
CA ILE A 45 3.51 -10.29 2.50
C ILE A 45 2.99 -11.45 3.36
N ARG A 46 1.87 -11.21 4.02
CA ARG A 46 1.10 -12.19 4.79
C ARG A 46 -0.22 -12.49 4.07
N ASP A 47 -0.85 -13.60 4.42
CA ASP A 47 -2.16 -14.00 3.89
C ASP A 47 -3.22 -12.90 4.00
N ALA A 48 -3.21 -12.14 5.11
CA ALA A 48 -4.12 -11.02 5.30
C ALA A 48 -3.87 -9.87 4.31
N ASP A 49 -2.60 -9.61 3.96
CA ASP A 49 -2.25 -8.57 3.00
C ASP A 49 -2.77 -8.96 1.60
N GLU A 50 -2.62 -10.23 1.20
CA GLU A 50 -3.15 -10.75 -0.07
C GLU A 50 -4.68 -10.72 -0.13
N ALA A 51 -5.34 -11.11 0.97
CA ALA A 51 -6.80 -11.07 1.06
C ALA A 51 -7.34 -9.64 0.92
N VAL A 52 -6.73 -8.68 1.62
CA VAL A 52 -7.09 -7.26 1.51
C VAL A 52 -6.81 -6.72 0.13
N PHE A 53 -5.63 -7.02 -0.44
CA PHE A 53 -5.29 -6.55 -1.77
C PHE A 53 -6.25 -7.11 -2.84
N THR A 54 -6.64 -8.38 -2.73
CA THR A 54 -7.61 -9.01 -3.64
C THR A 54 -8.99 -8.35 -3.57
N VAL A 55 -9.46 -8.05 -2.36
CA VAL A 55 -10.72 -7.32 -2.18
C VAL A 55 -10.60 -5.90 -2.72
N LEU A 56 -9.47 -5.24 -2.51
CA LEU A 56 -9.22 -3.90 -3.01
C LEU A 56 -9.24 -3.85 -4.54
N LYS A 57 -8.59 -4.82 -5.20
CA LYS A 57 -8.56 -4.97 -6.66
C LYS A 57 -9.93 -5.31 -7.27
N SER A 58 -10.80 -5.97 -6.52
CA SER A 58 -12.13 -6.39 -6.99
C SER A 58 -13.24 -5.37 -6.69
N ARG A 59 -13.08 -4.55 -5.63
CA ARG A 59 -14.06 -3.54 -5.21
C ARG A 59 -13.70 -2.13 -5.64
N GLY A 60 -12.42 -1.84 -5.85
CA GLY A 60 -11.91 -0.60 -6.41
C GLY A 60 -11.40 -0.79 -7.84
N ASP A 61 -11.15 0.30 -8.55
CA ASP A 61 -10.40 0.25 -9.80
C ASP A 61 -8.93 -0.02 -9.49
N ALA A 62 -8.33 -1.03 -10.12
CA ALA A 62 -6.91 -1.33 -9.93
C ALA A 62 -6.00 -0.11 -10.22
N ALA A 63 -6.44 0.82 -11.08
CA ALA A 63 -5.72 2.07 -11.35
C ALA A 63 -5.68 3.03 -10.14
N GLN A 64 -6.54 2.84 -9.15
CA GLN A 64 -6.64 3.68 -7.94
C GLN A 64 -5.76 3.19 -6.79
N ILE A 65 -5.01 2.09 -6.97
CA ILE A 65 -4.20 1.47 -5.92
C ILE A 65 -2.72 1.76 -6.16
N THR A 66 -2.10 2.52 -5.26
CA THR A 66 -0.64 2.67 -5.20
C THR A 66 -0.08 1.73 -4.14
N VAL A 67 0.74 0.76 -4.56
CA VAL A 67 1.39 -0.17 -3.63
C VAL A 67 2.72 0.41 -3.17
N VAL A 68 2.93 0.39 -1.85
CA VAL A 68 4.11 0.98 -1.22
C VAL A 68 4.77 -0.04 -0.30
N ARG A 69 6.09 -0.22 -0.44
CA ARG A 69 6.91 -0.91 0.55
C ARG A 69 7.65 0.13 1.39
N SER A 70 7.16 0.35 2.60
CA SER A 70 7.78 1.23 3.60
C SER A 70 9.12 0.67 4.11
N LYS A 71 9.85 1.42 4.95
CA LYS A 71 11.12 0.99 5.60
C LYS A 71 12.19 0.51 4.60
N SER A 72 12.26 1.09 3.40
CA SER A 72 13.24 0.72 2.37
C SER A 72 14.68 1.04 2.77
N ASP A 73 14.87 1.90 3.77
CA ASP A 73 16.16 2.23 4.39
C ASP A 73 16.75 1.08 5.21
N ALA A 74 15.94 0.08 5.58
CA ALA A 74 16.42 -1.16 6.20
C ALA A 74 16.89 -2.21 5.17
N LEU A 75 16.70 -1.95 3.87
CA LEU A 75 17.07 -2.86 2.79
C LEU A 75 18.39 -2.43 2.16
N THR A 76 19.28 -3.39 1.94
CA THR A 76 20.47 -3.18 1.11
C THR A 76 20.06 -2.92 -0.34
N LYS A 77 20.95 -2.31 -1.14
CA LYS A 77 20.66 -2.05 -2.55
C LYS A 77 20.30 -3.31 -3.34
N ALA A 78 21.00 -4.42 -3.10
CA ALA A 78 20.69 -5.71 -3.72
C ALA A 78 19.30 -6.23 -3.29
N ALA A 79 19.01 -6.20 -1.99
CA ALA A 79 17.73 -6.70 -1.46
C ALA A 79 16.51 -5.89 -1.93
N ARG A 80 16.68 -4.60 -2.28
CA ARG A 80 15.59 -3.76 -2.79
C ARG A 80 14.97 -4.35 -4.06
N ASP A 81 15.80 -4.84 -4.97
CA ASP A 81 15.32 -5.37 -6.24
C ASP A 81 14.61 -6.71 -6.10
N ASP A 82 15.14 -7.59 -5.24
CA ASP A 82 14.56 -8.89 -4.93
C ASP A 82 13.22 -8.74 -4.21
N VAL A 83 13.15 -7.91 -3.16
CA VAL A 83 11.91 -7.62 -2.42
C VAL A 83 10.86 -7.02 -3.33
N ALA A 84 11.25 -6.13 -4.24
CA ALA A 84 10.31 -5.53 -5.18
C ALA A 84 9.78 -6.55 -6.21
N ALA A 85 10.61 -7.49 -6.65
CA ALA A 85 10.19 -8.56 -7.56
C ALA A 85 9.26 -9.57 -6.87
N ASP A 86 9.57 -9.93 -5.62
CA ASP A 86 8.76 -10.82 -4.79
C ASP A 86 7.36 -10.21 -4.58
N ILE A 87 7.29 -8.97 -4.08
CA ILE A 87 6.00 -8.27 -3.87
C ILE A 87 5.20 -8.17 -5.18
N ALA A 88 5.87 -7.83 -6.28
CA ALA A 88 5.20 -7.70 -7.57
C ALA A 88 4.60 -9.02 -8.04
N THR A 89 5.33 -10.12 -7.87
CA THR A 89 4.89 -11.47 -8.22
C THR A 89 3.70 -11.89 -7.36
N THR A 90 3.83 -11.78 -6.04
CA THR A 90 2.80 -12.20 -5.08
C THR A 90 1.49 -11.44 -5.25
N LEU A 91 1.55 -10.13 -5.49
CA LEU A 91 0.33 -9.31 -5.69
C LEU A 91 -0.17 -9.29 -7.15
N GLY A 92 0.56 -9.91 -8.08
CA GLY A 92 0.24 -9.86 -9.51
C GLY A 92 0.19 -8.43 -10.05
N ILE A 93 1.21 -7.63 -9.73
CA ILE A 93 1.40 -6.27 -10.21
C ILE A 93 2.75 -6.16 -10.94
N ARG A 94 2.96 -5.08 -11.68
CA ARG A 94 4.26 -4.81 -12.29
C ARG A 94 5.17 -4.17 -11.26
N LYS A 95 6.45 -4.55 -11.24
CA LYS A 95 7.46 -3.94 -10.33
C LYS A 95 7.49 -2.41 -10.36
N ARG A 96 7.20 -1.78 -11.50
CA ARG A 96 7.13 -0.32 -11.64
C ARG A 96 5.96 0.34 -10.88
N GLU A 97 4.91 -0.42 -10.57
CA GLU A 97 3.72 0.00 -9.83
C GLU A 97 3.97 -0.01 -8.31
N LEU A 98 5.07 -0.63 -7.87
CA LEU A 98 5.54 -0.57 -6.49
C LEU A 98 6.44 0.65 -6.25
N VAL A 99 6.20 1.34 -5.14
CA VAL A 99 7.09 2.38 -4.61
C VAL A 99 7.81 1.86 -3.38
N LEU A 100 9.14 1.80 -3.43
CA LEU A 100 9.96 1.61 -2.23
C LEU A 100 10.11 2.96 -1.54
N LEU A 101 9.81 3.01 -0.24
CA LEU A 101 9.65 4.22 0.55
C LEU A 101 10.42 4.12 1.88
N SER A 102 11.03 5.22 2.32
CA SER A 102 11.41 5.42 3.71
C SER A 102 10.86 6.73 4.25
N SER A 103 9.99 6.65 5.26
CA SER A 103 9.54 7.83 6.00
C SER A 103 10.64 8.43 6.89
N ARG A 104 11.75 7.71 7.13
CA ARG A 104 12.89 8.17 7.94
C ARG A 104 13.84 9.05 7.12
N THR A 105 14.14 8.63 5.89
CA THR A 105 15.09 9.35 5.02
C THR A 105 14.41 10.22 3.96
N GLY A 106 13.10 10.04 3.74
CA GLY A 106 12.36 10.67 2.64
C GLY A 106 12.52 9.96 1.28
N ASP A 107 13.31 8.89 1.21
CA ASP A 107 13.50 8.12 -0.03
C ASP A 107 12.16 7.61 -0.58
N GLY A 108 11.91 7.82 -1.87
CA GLY A 108 10.68 7.41 -2.54
C GLY A 108 9.45 8.30 -2.34
N ILE A 109 9.49 9.33 -1.49
CA ILE A 109 8.34 10.24 -1.25
C ILE A 109 7.94 10.98 -2.53
N GLU A 110 8.88 11.55 -3.28
CA GLU A 110 8.56 12.25 -4.53
C GLU A 110 7.97 11.31 -5.59
N LYS A 111 8.43 10.05 -5.63
CA LYS A 111 7.86 9.04 -6.51
C LYS A 111 6.43 8.68 -6.10
N LEU A 112 6.16 8.58 -4.80
CA LEU A 112 4.81 8.38 -4.28
C LEU A 112 3.91 9.58 -4.62
N ARG A 113 4.42 10.80 -4.43
CA ARG A 113 3.72 12.04 -4.76
C ARG A 113 3.28 12.06 -6.23
N ALA A 114 4.21 11.83 -7.16
CA ALA A 114 3.89 11.76 -8.59
C ALA A 114 2.76 10.74 -8.86
N ARG A 115 2.84 9.53 -8.28
CA ARG A 115 1.79 8.51 -8.46
C ARG A 115 0.40 8.89 -7.94
N LEU A 116 0.33 9.73 -6.91
CA LEU A 116 -0.95 10.11 -6.30
C LEU A 116 -1.61 11.29 -7.01
N PHE A 117 -0.82 12.19 -7.59
CA PHE A 117 -1.30 13.44 -8.16
C PHE A 117 -1.13 13.56 -9.69
N ASP A 118 -0.50 12.58 -10.35
CA ASP A 118 -0.58 12.38 -11.80
C ASP A 118 -1.99 11.95 -12.25
#